data_AF-A0A0F8WJU3-F1
#
_entry.id   AF-A0A0F8WJU3-F1
#
_cell.length_a   1.000
_cell.length_b   1.000
_cell.length_c   1.000
_cell.angle_alpha   90.00
_cell.angle_beta   90.00
_cell.angle_gamma   90.00
#
_symmetry.space_group_name_H-M   'P 1'
#
loop_
_entity.id
_entity.type
_entity.pdbx_description
1 polymer ?
#
loop_
_entity_poly.entity_id
_entity_poly.type
_entity_poly.pdbx_seq_one_letter_code
_entity_poly.pdbx_strand_id
1 'polypeptide(L)'
;MFLKRHYEPDALADWLAVRDAEVEPKIAGMVKSTGMTESAALKLLNNQYSDAHDPPEIAYIEVKHCGDAQNLNQGWVEKGIAEGWLAIADGKISIRTDDEPLVFVIRRGPGHYSCFDGSKLNGQDEAKAHVAQQDGESPDPQHPAGYVKQAYYQCVRENADG
;
A
#
# COMPACT_ATOMS: atom_id res chain seq x y z
N MET A 1 0.15 10.24 0.03
CA MET A 1 0.35 10.23 -1.43
C MET A 1 -0.97 9.98 -2.13
N PHE A 2 -1.29 10.72 -3.20
CA PHE A 2 -2.48 10.47 -4.03
C PHE A 2 -2.05 10.01 -5.42
N LEU A 3 -2.57 8.85 -5.85
CA LEU A 3 -2.13 8.14 -7.03
C LEU A 3 -3.32 7.78 -7.91
N LYS A 4 -3.13 7.81 -9.23
CA LYS A 4 -4.06 7.28 -10.20
C LYS A 4 -3.35 6.19 -11.00
N ARG A 5 -4.02 5.04 -11.14
CA ARG A 5 -3.55 3.93 -11.97
C ARG A 5 -3.97 4.17 -13.41
N HIS A 6 -3.05 3.97 -14.33
CA HIS A 6 -3.32 3.96 -15.76
C HIS A 6 -3.02 2.57 -16.29
N TYR A 7 -3.93 2.08 -17.11
CA TYR A 7 -3.88 0.76 -17.72
C TYR A 7 -3.74 0.95 -19.22
N GLU A 8 -3.25 -0.08 -19.92
CA GLU A 8 -3.31 -0.09 -21.37
C GLU A 8 -4.77 0.06 -21.85
N PRO A 9 -5.08 1.04 -22.72
CA PRO A 9 -6.47 1.38 -23.07
C PRO A 9 -7.27 0.19 -23.59
N ASP A 10 -6.69 -0.59 -24.49
CA ASP A 10 -7.35 -1.74 -25.12
C ASP A 10 -7.58 -2.86 -24.09
N ALA A 11 -6.56 -3.17 -23.28
CA ALA A 11 -6.67 -4.19 -22.23
C ALA A 11 -7.71 -3.81 -21.16
N LEU A 12 -7.80 -2.53 -20.81
CA LEU A 12 -8.82 -2.03 -19.89
C LEU A 12 -10.21 -2.09 -20.53
N ALA A 13 -10.36 -1.69 -21.79
CA ALA A 13 -11.64 -1.74 -22.49
C ALA A 13 -12.17 -3.18 -22.58
N ASP A 14 -11.31 -4.14 -22.94
CA ASP A 14 -11.66 -5.56 -23.01
C ASP A 14 -12.08 -6.11 -21.64
N TRP A 15 -11.30 -5.81 -20.59
CA TRP A 15 -11.63 -6.24 -19.23
C TRP A 15 -12.96 -5.66 -18.74
N LEU A 16 -13.22 -4.36 -19.00
CA LEU A 16 -14.47 -3.71 -18.64
C LEU A 16 -15.66 -4.33 -19.39
N ALA A 17 -15.50 -4.66 -20.66
CA ALA A 17 -16.56 -5.30 -21.44
C ALA A 17 -16.95 -6.68 -20.87
N VAL A 18 -15.97 -7.49 -20.46
CA VAL A 18 -16.23 -8.80 -19.82
C VAL A 18 -16.89 -8.59 -18.45
N ARG A 19 -16.38 -7.67 -17.63
CA ARG A 19 -16.98 -7.32 -16.34
C ARG A 19 -18.44 -6.93 -16.50
N ASP A 20 -18.73 -6.00 -17.41
CA ASP A 20 -20.08 -5.46 -17.58
C ASP A 20 -21.05 -6.55 -18.06
N ALA A 21 -20.63 -7.41 -18.98
CA ALA A 21 -21.43 -8.57 -19.41
C ALA A 21 -21.75 -9.54 -18.26
N GLU A 22 -20.88 -9.66 -17.25
CA GLU A 22 -21.10 -10.54 -16.09
C GLU A 22 -21.82 -9.87 -14.91
N VAL A 23 -21.58 -8.58 -14.70
CA VAL A 23 -22.07 -7.82 -13.54
C VAL A 23 -23.47 -7.28 -13.82
N GLU A 24 -23.71 -6.67 -14.98
CA GLU A 24 -24.97 -5.99 -15.29
C GLU A 24 -26.21 -6.87 -15.09
N PRO A 25 -26.25 -8.14 -15.55
CA PRO A 25 -27.43 -8.98 -15.39
C PRO A 25 -27.76 -9.31 -13.92
N LYS A 26 -26.78 -9.19 -13.02
CA LYS A 26 -26.92 -9.54 -11.59
C LYS A 26 -27.47 -8.38 -10.76
N ILE A 27 -27.39 -7.14 -11.24
CA ILE A 27 -27.76 -5.93 -10.49
C ILE A 27 -29.22 -5.98 -10.05
N ALA A 28 -30.15 -6.19 -10.99
CA ALA A 28 -31.59 -6.18 -10.69
C ALA A 28 -31.96 -7.29 -9.68
N GLY A 29 -31.32 -8.46 -9.80
CA GLY A 29 -31.49 -9.57 -8.85
C GLY A 29 -31.03 -9.19 -7.44
N MET A 30 -29.86 -8.55 -7.32
CA MET A 30 -29.31 -8.08 -6.05
C MET A 30 -30.17 -7.00 -5.40
N VAL A 31 -30.63 -6.02 -6.18
CA VAL A 31 -31.53 -4.94 -5.71
C VAL A 31 -32.80 -5.55 -5.14
N LYS A 32 -33.42 -6.50 -5.86
CA LYS A 32 -34.65 -7.17 -5.42
C LYS A 32 -34.46 -8.01 -4.15
N SER A 33 -33.33 -8.72 -4.01
CA SER A 33 -33.10 -9.64 -2.89
C SER A 33 -32.64 -8.95 -1.61
N THR A 34 -31.91 -7.83 -1.72
CA THR A 34 -31.29 -7.13 -0.59
C THR A 34 -31.98 -5.81 -0.22
N GLY A 35 -32.78 -5.23 -1.13
CA GLY A 35 -33.34 -3.89 -0.98
C GLY A 35 -32.31 -2.77 -1.15
N MET A 36 -31.10 -3.06 -1.65
CA MET A 36 -30.07 -2.06 -1.96
C MET A 36 -30.46 -1.16 -3.13
N THR A 37 -29.85 0.04 -3.20
CA THR A 37 -29.90 0.87 -4.41
C THR A 37 -29.07 0.23 -5.53
N GLU A 38 -29.41 0.53 -6.79
CA GLU A 38 -28.64 0.04 -7.95
C GLU A 38 -27.16 0.42 -7.87
N SER A 39 -26.83 1.64 -7.44
CA SER A 39 -25.45 2.09 -7.27
C SER A 39 -24.70 1.28 -6.19
N ALA A 40 -25.37 0.92 -5.08
CA ALA A 40 -24.77 0.09 -4.05
C ALA A 40 -24.56 -1.35 -4.53
N ALA A 41 -25.55 -1.92 -5.24
CA ALA A 41 -25.45 -3.25 -5.84
C ALA A 41 -24.33 -3.32 -6.89
N LEU A 42 -24.24 -2.34 -7.79
CA LEU A 42 -23.18 -2.24 -8.80
C LEU A 42 -21.81 -2.13 -8.14
N LYS A 43 -21.66 -1.28 -7.11
CA LYS A 43 -20.40 -1.14 -6.37
C LYS A 43 -19.98 -2.46 -5.73
N LEU A 44 -20.90 -3.17 -5.08
CA LEU A 44 -20.62 -4.45 -4.45
C LEU A 44 -20.21 -5.51 -5.46
N LEU A 45 -20.95 -5.63 -6.57
CA LEU A 45 -20.65 -6.59 -7.63
C LEU A 45 -19.33 -6.29 -8.33
N ASN A 46 -19.01 -5.03 -8.60
CA ASN A 46 -17.72 -4.62 -9.15
C ASN A 46 -16.56 -4.97 -8.22
N ASN A 47 -16.73 -4.80 -6.90
CA ASN A 47 -15.74 -5.22 -5.93
C ASN A 47 -15.56 -6.74 -5.96
N GLN A 48 -16.65 -7.50 -5.92
CA GLN A 48 -16.61 -8.97 -5.99
C GLN A 48 -15.94 -9.47 -7.28
N TYR A 49 -16.23 -8.82 -8.42
CA TYR A 49 -15.58 -9.14 -9.69
C TYR A 49 -14.09 -8.85 -9.62
N SER A 50 -13.69 -7.67 -9.13
CA SER A 50 -12.28 -7.30 -9.00
C SER A 50 -11.52 -8.18 -8.00
N ASP A 51 -12.21 -8.74 -7.00
CA ASP A 51 -11.62 -9.70 -6.04
C ASP A 51 -11.46 -11.10 -6.66
N ALA A 52 -12.29 -11.45 -7.64
CA ALA A 52 -12.29 -12.76 -8.30
C ALA A 52 -11.46 -12.79 -9.59
N HIS A 53 -11.20 -11.63 -10.19
CA HIS A 53 -10.54 -11.48 -11.47
C HIS A 53 -9.41 -10.47 -11.37
N ASP A 54 -8.24 -10.83 -11.85
CA ASP A 54 -7.12 -9.91 -11.92
C ASP A 54 -7.45 -8.78 -12.92
N PRO A 55 -7.23 -7.51 -12.56
CA PRO A 55 -7.29 -6.41 -13.51
C PRO A 55 -6.15 -6.54 -14.54
N PRO A 56 -6.25 -5.87 -15.69
CA PRO A 56 -5.14 -5.81 -16.64
C PRO A 56 -3.90 -5.19 -15.97
N GLU A 57 -2.73 -5.42 -16.58
CA GLU A 57 -1.48 -4.84 -16.08
C GLU A 57 -1.56 -3.31 -16.06
N ILE A 58 -1.07 -2.71 -14.99
CA ILE A 58 -1.00 -1.27 -14.83
C ILE A 58 0.14 -0.74 -15.69
N ALA A 59 -0.14 0.01 -16.76
CA ALA A 59 0.89 0.61 -17.60
C ALA A 59 1.80 1.54 -16.80
N TYR A 60 1.21 2.48 -16.06
CA TYR A 60 1.95 3.40 -15.18
C TYR A 60 1.07 3.99 -14.07
N ILE A 61 1.74 4.63 -13.12
CA ILE A 61 1.11 5.39 -12.03
C ILE A 61 1.29 6.88 -12.27
N GLU A 62 0.18 7.62 -12.19
CA GLU A 62 0.22 9.08 -12.14
C GLU A 62 0.19 9.53 -10.67
N VAL A 63 1.24 10.23 -10.25
CA VAL A 63 1.39 10.74 -8.89
C VAL A 63 0.83 12.17 -8.83
N LYS A 64 -0.38 12.32 -8.28
CA LYS A 64 -1.05 13.62 -8.19
C LYS A 64 -0.56 14.48 -7.03
N HIS A 65 -0.20 13.85 -5.91
CA HIS A 65 0.33 14.56 -4.76
C HIS A 65 1.32 13.68 -3.97
N CYS A 66 2.52 14.21 -3.76
CA CYS A 66 3.57 13.60 -2.96
C CYS A 66 4.43 14.67 -2.29
N GLY A 67 4.70 14.53 -0.99
CA GLY A 67 5.70 15.34 -0.29
C GLY A 67 7.07 14.66 -0.27
N ASP A 68 8.08 15.38 0.23
CA ASP A 68 9.47 14.90 0.22
C ASP A 68 9.73 13.80 1.25
N ALA A 69 9.02 13.79 2.38
CA ALA A 69 9.05 12.69 3.34
C ALA A 69 7.71 11.94 3.32
N GLN A 70 7.75 10.61 3.30
CA GLN A 70 6.56 9.77 3.27
C GLN A 70 6.70 8.57 4.21
N ASN A 71 5.59 8.19 4.84
CA ASN A 71 5.45 6.91 5.52
C ASN A 71 4.59 6.00 4.62
N LEU A 72 5.24 5.10 3.89
CA LEU A 72 4.59 4.20 2.94
C LEU A 72 4.15 2.93 3.67
N ASN A 73 2.83 2.73 3.79
CA ASN A 73 2.28 1.55 4.47
C ASN A 73 2.79 0.25 3.82
N GLN A 74 3.16 -0.74 4.65
CA GLN A 74 3.74 -2.00 4.18
C GLN A 74 2.81 -2.75 3.21
N GLY A 75 1.52 -2.89 3.54
CA GLY A 75 0.57 -3.59 2.67
C GLY A 75 0.32 -2.85 1.37
N TRP A 76 0.40 -1.52 1.36
CA TRP A 76 0.34 -0.72 0.13
C TRP A 76 1.57 -0.97 -0.77
N VAL A 77 2.77 -1.02 -0.17
CA VAL A 77 4.02 -1.32 -0.88
C VAL A 77 3.99 -2.74 -1.45
N GLU A 78 3.62 -3.73 -0.64
CA GLU A 78 3.50 -5.14 -1.05
C GLU A 78 2.50 -5.32 -2.20
N LYS A 79 1.34 -4.66 -2.10
CA LYS A 79 0.35 -4.64 -3.18
C LYS A 79 0.93 -4.07 -4.47
N GLY A 80 1.73 -2.99 -4.38
CA GLY A 80 2.36 -2.42 -5.57
C GLY A 80 3.42 -3.28 -6.22
N ILE A 81 4.15 -4.06 -5.42
CA ILE A 81 5.10 -5.06 -5.93
C ILE A 81 4.33 -6.19 -6.61
N ALA A 82 3.29 -6.71 -5.96
CA ALA A 82 2.46 -7.80 -6.50
C ALA A 82 1.78 -7.40 -7.82
N GLU A 83 1.33 -6.15 -7.93
CA GLU A 83 0.70 -5.59 -9.13
C GLU A 83 1.74 -5.03 -10.15
N GLY A 84 3.05 -5.14 -9.89
CA GLY A 84 4.12 -4.84 -10.84
C GLY A 84 4.44 -3.35 -11.10
N TRP A 85 3.83 -2.40 -10.39
CA TRP A 85 4.08 -0.96 -10.57
C TRP A 85 5.00 -0.35 -9.50
N LEU A 86 5.46 -1.15 -8.54
CA LEU A 86 6.41 -0.74 -7.51
C LEU A 86 7.53 -1.78 -7.38
N ALA A 87 8.76 -1.33 -7.16
CA ALA A 87 9.89 -2.19 -6.84
C ALA A 87 10.61 -1.73 -5.57
N ILE A 88 11.21 -2.67 -4.85
CA ILE A 88 12.19 -2.40 -3.79
C ILE A 88 13.54 -2.98 -4.20
N ALA A 89 14.54 -2.14 -4.31
CA ALA A 89 15.92 -2.54 -4.58
C ALA A 89 16.88 -1.51 -3.98
N ASP A 90 18.06 -1.94 -3.55
CA ASP A 90 19.16 -1.07 -3.11
C ASP A 90 18.76 -0.01 -2.05
N GLY A 91 17.88 -0.39 -1.12
CA GLY A 91 17.39 0.51 -0.08
C GLY A 91 16.45 1.61 -0.61
N LYS A 92 15.87 1.43 -1.79
CA LYS A 92 14.96 2.36 -2.45
C LYS A 92 13.63 1.71 -2.79
N ILE A 93 12.57 2.52 -2.82
CA ILE A 93 11.26 2.20 -3.37
C ILE A 93 11.09 3.00 -4.65
N SER A 94 10.88 2.32 -5.78
CA SER A 94 10.67 2.95 -7.09
C SER A 94 9.26 2.68 -7.58
N ILE A 95 8.53 3.72 -7.97
CA ILE A 95 7.19 3.65 -8.54
C ILE A 95 7.28 3.87 -10.04
N ARG A 96 6.73 2.95 -10.84
CA ARG A 96 6.63 3.07 -12.30
C ARG A 96 5.64 4.18 -12.66
N THR A 97 6.14 5.27 -13.22
CA THR A 97 5.37 6.40 -13.75
C THR A 97 5.47 6.44 -15.28
N ASP A 98 4.76 7.36 -15.93
CA ASP A 98 4.78 7.50 -17.41
C ASP A 98 6.17 7.88 -17.94
N ASP A 99 6.85 8.76 -17.21
CA ASP A 99 8.21 9.22 -17.51
C ASP A 99 9.26 8.50 -16.62
N GLU A 100 10.05 9.26 -15.87
CA GLU A 100 11.06 8.74 -14.95
C GLU A 100 10.44 8.22 -13.66
N PRO A 101 10.81 7.00 -13.20
CA PRO A 101 10.28 6.43 -11.98
C PRO A 101 10.39 7.37 -10.79
N LEU A 102 9.32 7.44 -9.99
CA LEU A 102 9.37 8.16 -8.72
C LEU A 102 10.11 7.31 -7.67
N VAL A 103 11.27 7.79 -7.23
CA VAL A 103 12.14 7.05 -6.31
C VAL A 103 12.12 7.63 -4.90
N PHE A 104 12.11 6.75 -3.91
CA PHE A 104 12.22 7.06 -2.50
C PHE A 104 13.35 6.27 -1.84
N VAL A 105 14.23 6.95 -1.11
CA VAL A 105 15.23 6.32 -0.26
C VAL A 105 14.58 5.88 1.06
N ILE A 106 14.74 4.60 1.40
CA ILE A 106 14.24 4.02 2.65
C ILE A 106 15.19 4.42 3.78
N ARG A 107 14.68 5.20 4.74
CA ARG A 107 15.41 5.54 5.96
C ARG A 107 15.21 4.50 7.05
N ARG A 108 14.00 3.92 7.13
CA ARG A 108 13.65 2.89 8.11
C ARG A 108 12.54 2.00 7.57
N GLY A 109 12.74 0.69 7.58
CA GLY A 109 11.73 -0.29 7.13
C GLY A 109 10.74 -0.69 8.24
N PRO A 110 9.69 -1.46 7.92
CA PRO A 110 8.83 -2.08 8.92
C PRO A 110 9.61 -2.95 9.91
N GLY A 111 9.14 -3.03 11.15
CA GLY A 111 9.79 -3.81 12.20
C GLY A 111 9.48 -3.33 13.62
N HIS A 112 10.15 -3.94 14.59
CA HIS A 112 10.14 -3.48 15.98
C HIS A 112 11.38 -2.63 16.23
N TYR A 113 11.23 -1.53 16.97
CA TYR A 113 12.32 -0.63 17.29
C TYR A 113 12.32 -0.30 18.77
N SER A 114 13.50 -0.29 19.38
CA SER A 114 13.70 0.12 20.77
C SER A 114 13.46 1.63 20.90
N CYS A 115 12.72 2.05 21.92
CA CYS A 115 12.54 3.46 22.24
C CYS A 115 13.78 4.05 22.94
N PHE A 116 14.63 3.21 23.54
CA PHE A 116 15.80 3.64 24.30
C PHE A 116 16.98 4.05 23.42
N ASP A 117 17.26 3.27 22.37
CA ASP A 117 18.44 3.44 21.51
C ASP A 117 18.10 3.52 20.01
N GLY A 118 16.82 3.34 19.64
CA GLY A 118 16.38 3.39 18.25
C GLY A 118 16.77 2.18 17.39
N SER A 119 17.38 1.15 17.98
CA SER A 119 17.82 -0.07 17.29
C SER A 119 16.64 -0.88 16.74
N LYS A 120 16.86 -1.59 15.63
CA LYS A 120 15.88 -2.51 15.03
C LYS A 120 15.97 -3.88 15.71
N LEU A 121 14.82 -4.41 16.11
CA LEU A 121 14.68 -5.67 16.84
C LEU A 121 13.92 -6.69 15.96
N ASN A 122 14.31 -7.97 15.99
CA ASN A 122 13.76 -9.02 15.11
C ASN A 122 12.48 -9.62 15.68
N GLY A 123 11.49 -8.78 15.95
CA GLY A 123 10.18 -9.21 16.42
C GLY A 123 9.91 -8.84 17.87
N GLN A 124 8.75 -9.27 18.33
CA GLN A 124 8.22 -8.85 19.61
C GLN A 124 8.98 -9.47 20.80
N ASP A 125 9.41 -10.72 20.68
CA ASP A 125 10.06 -11.42 21.79
C ASP A 125 11.46 -10.86 22.07
N GLU A 126 12.24 -10.61 21.02
CA GLU A 126 13.51 -9.88 21.15
C GLU A 126 13.29 -8.47 21.68
N ALA A 127 12.24 -7.78 21.24
CA ALA A 127 11.93 -6.44 21.74
C ALA A 127 11.64 -6.42 23.24
N LYS A 128 10.87 -7.38 23.75
CA LYS A 128 10.61 -7.53 25.18
C LYS A 128 11.89 -7.86 25.96
N ALA A 129 12.71 -8.77 25.44
CA ALA A 129 13.97 -9.15 26.07
C ALA A 129 14.96 -7.98 26.13
N HIS A 130 15.03 -7.17 25.06
CA HIS A 130 15.88 -5.98 24.98
C HIS A 130 15.46 -4.92 26.01
N VAL A 131 14.15 -4.64 26.10
CA VAL A 131 13.61 -3.68 27.08
C VAL A 131 13.80 -4.15 28.52
N ALA A 132 13.68 -5.45 28.79
CA ALA A 132 13.91 -6.00 30.13
C ALA A 132 15.37 -5.84 30.62
N GLN A 133 16.31 -5.54 29.73
CA GLN A 133 17.72 -5.25 30.05
C GLN A 133 17.98 -3.75 30.23
N GLN A 134 17.01 -2.89 29.96
CA GLN A 134 17.14 -1.44 30.13
C GLN A 134 16.70 -1.04 31.54
N ASP A 135 17.45 -0.14 32.15
CA ASP A 135 17.07 0.45 33.42
C ASP A 135 16.15 1.65 33.18
N GLY A 136 14.97 1.62 33.81
CA GLY A 136 14.02 2.74 33.81
C GLY A 136 12.79 2.55 32.92
N GLU A 137 11.94 3.57 32.92
CA GLU A 137 10.74 3.61 32.09
C GLU A 137 11.08 3.97 30.64
N SER A 138 10.17 3.63 29.71
CA SER A 138 10.32 4.02 28.31
C SER A 138 10.53 5.54 28.18
N PRO A 139 11.52 6.00 27.42
CA PRO A 139 11.72 7.43 27.17
C PRO A 139 10.62 8.02 26.26
N ASP A 140 9.79 7.17 25.64
CA ASP A 140 8.67 7.58 24.82
C ASP A 140 7.34 7.30 25.54
N PRO A 141 6.63 8.33 26.04
CA PRO A 141 5.35 8.17 26.74
C PRO A 141 4.24 7.54 25.89
N GLN A 142 4.34 7.62 24.55
CA GLN A 142 3.37 6.98 23.65
C GLN A 142 3.60 5.48 23.51
N HIS A 143 4.80 5.01 23.90
CA HIS A 143 5.23 3.62 23.80
C HIS A 143 5.75 3.14 25.17
N PRO A 144 4.88 3.01 26.19
CA PRO A 144 5.30 2.62 27.54
C PRO A 144 5.94 1.23 27.63
N ALA A 145 5.74 0.39 26.62
CA ALA A 145 6.37 -0.93 26.51
C ALA A 145 7.87 -0.86 26.18
N GLY A 146 8.44 0.32 25.93
CA GLY A 146 9.87 0.51 25.63
C GLY A 146 10.27 0.18 24.19
N TYR A 147 9.31 -0.22 23.35
CA TYR A 147 9.50 -0.46 21.92
C TYR A 147 8.26 -0.06 21.11
N VAL A 148 8.46 0.22 19.83
CA VAL A 148 7.41 0.55 18.85
C VAL A 148 7.40 -0.45 17.71
N LYS A 149 6.20 -0.85 17.27
CA LYS A 149 6.01 -1.60 16.02
C LYS A 149 5.68 -0.63 14.90
N GLN A 150 6.52 -0.60 13.87
CA GLN A 150 6.33 0.19 12.67
C GLN A 150 5.82 -0.70 11.53
N ALA A 151 4.66 -0.36 10.95
CA ALA A 151 4.03 -1.08 9.84
C ALA A 151 4.14 -0.33 8.49
N TYR A 152 5.18 0.49 8.35
CA TYR A 152 5.41 1.32 7.17
C TYR A 152 6.91 1.49 6.91
N TYR A 153 7.26 1.83 5.68
CA TYR A 153 8.57 2.32 5.30
C TYR A 153 8.62 3.83 5.50
N GLN A 154 9.56 4.30 6.31
CA GLN A 154 9.88 5.72 6.42
C GLN A 154 10.85 6.07 5.30
N CYS A 155 10.44 7.01 4.46
CA CYS A 155 11.07 7.27 3.18
C CYS A 155 11.28 8.77 2.95
N VAL A 156 12.32 9.09 2.18
CA VAL A 156 12.55 10.44 1.66
C VAL A 156 12.65 10.34 0.14
N ARG A 157 11.95 11.20 -0.59
CA ARG A 157 11.99 11.27 -2.05
C ARG A 157 13.42 11.56 -2.49
N GLU A 158 13.89 10.80 -3.47
CA GLU A 158 15.13 11.13 -4.16
C GLU A 158 14.85 12.34 -5.05
N ASN A 159 15.51 13.47 -4.78
CA ASN A 159 15.37 14.64 -5.63
C ASN A 159 15.93 14.32 -7.02
N ALA A 160 15.27 14.81 -8.07
CA ALA A 160 15.72 14.64 -9.45
C ALA A 160 16.99 15.44 -9.78
N ASP A 161 17.53 16.21 -8.83
CA ASP A 161 18.74 17.01 -8.99
C ASP A 161 19.98 16.18 -8.60
N GLY A 162 20.44 15.35 -9.55
CA GLY A 162 21.77 14.76 -9.59
C GLY A 162 22.53 15.25 -10.81
#